data_AF-X1HSG9-F1
#
_entry.id   AF-X1HSG9-F1
#
_cell.length_a   1.000
_cell.length_b   1.000
_cell.length_c   1.000
_cell.angle_alpha   90.00
_cell.angle_beta   90.00
_cell.angle_gamma   90.00
#
_symmetry.space_group_name_H-M   'P 1'
#
loop_
_entity.id
_entity.type
_entity.pdbx_description
1 polymer ?
#
loop_
_entity_poly.entity_id
_entity_poly.type
_entity_poly.pdbx_seq_one_letter_code
_entity_poly.pdbx_strand_id
1 'polypeptide(L)' 'QHHRIFSYRGLKEVFENKGFVIEKVLGAGYYPLPPLFVNLDKRHSHFITIKARKI' A
#
# COMPACT_ATOMS: atom_id res chain seq x y z
N GLN A 1 4.48 -7.87 17.47
CA GLN A 1 5.82 -7.98 16.85
C GLN A 1 5.63 -8.09 15.33
N HIS A 2 6.32 -7.29 14.51
CA HIS A 2 6.20 -7.39 13.05
C HIS A 2 6.98 -8.61 12.54
N HIS A 3 6.34 -9.44 11.70
CA HIS A 3 6.94 -10.68 11.19
C HIS A 3 7.70 -10.48 9.88
N ARG A 4 7.27 -9.51 9.06
CA ARG A 4 7.92 -9.14 7.78
C ARG A 4 7.54 -7.71 7.42
N ILE A 5 8.51 -6.94 6.95
CA ILE A 5 8.30 -5.57 6.45
C ILE A 5 8.24 -5.65 4.93
N PHE A 6 7.19 -5.08 4.34
CA PHE A 6 7.02 -5.00 2.89
C PHE A 6 7.16 -3.55 2.44
N SER A 7 7.86 -3.33 1.32
CA SER A 7 7.79 -2.05 0.61
C SER A 7 6.44 -1.92 -0.09
N TYR A 8 6.07 -0.70 -0.49
CA TYR A 8 4.85 -0.46 -1.28
C TYR A 8 4.75 -1.40 -2.49
N ARG A 9 5.85 -1.56 -3.23
CA ARG A 9 5.91 -2.42 -4.41
C ARG A 9 5.87 -3.90 -4.04
N GLY A 10 6.66 -4.32 -3.06
CA GLY A 10 6.68 -5.72 -2.62
C GLY A 10 5.33 -6.19 -2.08
N LEU A 11 4.60 -5.31 -1.39
CA LEU A 11 3.25 -5.61 -0.91
C LEU A 11 2.30 -5.87 -2.08
N LYS A 12 2.38 -5.06 -3.16
CA LYS A 12 1.58 -5.27 -4.36
C LYS A 12 1.90 -6.59 -5.06
N GLU A 13 3.18 -6.82 -5.32
CA GLU A 13 3.67 -8.00 -6.03
C GLU A 13 3.27 -9.30 -5.30
N VAL A 14 3.22 -9.29 -3.97
CA VAL A 14 2.74 -10.45 -3.20
C VAL A 14 1.29 -10.82 -3.50
N PHE A 15 0.41 -9.84 -3.75
CA PHE A 15 -0.98 -10.11 -4.15
C PHE A 15 -1.06 -10.52 -5.62
N GLU A 16 -0.36 -9.82 -6.50
CA GLU A 16 -0.36 -10.11 -7.94
C GLU A 16 0.15 -11.53 -8.23
N ASN A 17 1.25 -11.94 -7.59
CA ASN A 17 1.81 -13.30 -7.70
C ASN A 17 0.87 -14.39 -7.18
N LYS A 18 -0.14 -14.04 -6.39
CA LYS A 18 -1.17 -14.97 -5.88
C LYS A 18 -2.45 -14.96 -6.72
N GLY A 19 -2.43 -14.36 -7.91
CA GLY A 19 -3.58 -14.29 -8.81
C GLY A 19 -4.63 -13.26 -8.38
N PHE A 20 -4.24 -12.23 -7.63
CA PHE A 20 -5.11 -11.11 -7.34
C PHE A 20 -4.84 -9.95 -8.29
N VAL A 21 -5.90 -9.26 -8.70
CA VAL A 21 -5.82 -7.95 -9.33
C VAL A 21 -5.98 -6.88 -8.27
N ILE A 22 -5.08 -5.90 -8.29
CA ILE A 22 -5.16 -4.74 -7.39
C ILE A 22 -6.07 -3.69 -8.01
N GLU A 23 -7.22 -3.47 -7.39
CA GLU A 23 -8.22 -2.50 -7.86
C GLU A 23 -7.92 -1.10 -7.36
N LYS A 24 -7.45 -0.98 -6.12
CA LYS A 24 -7.22 0.31 -5.48
C LYS A 24 -6.12 0.21 -4.44
N VAL A 25 -5.33 1.26 -4.35
CA VAL A 25 -4.41 1.48 -3.22
C VAL A 25 -4.70 2.83 -2.61
N LEU A 26 -4.87 2.83 -1.29
CA LEU A 26 -5.07 4.00 -0.45
C LEU A 26 -3.93 4.08 0.56
N GLY A 27 -3.62 5.30 0.98
CA GLY A 27 -2.70 5.57 2.07
C GLY A 27 -3.41 6.31 3.19
N ALA A 28 -2.95 6.14 4.43
CA ALA A 28 -3.37 6.97 5.56
C ALA A 28 -2.16 7.50 6.33
N GLY A 29 -2.20 8.78 6.67
CA GLY A 29 -1.04 9.53 7.15
C GLY A 29 -0.03 9.80 6.03
N TYR A 30 0.95 10.66 6.31
CA TYR A 30 2.04 10.95 5.39
C TYR A 30 3.26 11.37 6.22
N TYR A 31 4.46 11.02 5.76
CA TYR A 31 5.73 11.47 6.33
C TYR A 31 6.59 12.12 5.23
N PRO A 32 7.23 13.27 5.47
CA PRO A 32 7.28 14.06 6.72
C PRO A 32 6.17 15.12 6.85
N LEU A 33 5.33 15.26 5.82
CA LEU A 33 4.32 16.32 5.70
C LEU A 33 2.95 15.90 6.24
N PRO A 34 1.99 16.83 6.41
CA PRO A 34 0.63 16.50 6.85
C PRO A 34 -0.07 15.46 5.97
N PRO A 35 -1.10 14.74 6.49
CA PRO A 35 -1.81 13.67 5.77
C PRO A 35 -2.43 14.08 4.42
N LEU A 36 -2.61 15.39 4.18
CA LEU A 36 -3.16 15.91 2.92
C LEU A 36 -2.34 15.51 1.70
N PHE A 37 -1.03 15.26 1.86
CA PHE A 37 -0.12 14.88 0.78
C PHE A 37 -0.21 13.39 0.38
N VAL A 38 -0.97 12.57 1.11
CA VAL A 38 -1.09 11.11 0.88
C VAL A 38 -1.63 10.72 -0.49
N ASN A 39 -2.44 11.59 -1.10
CA ASN A 39 -2.99 11.33 -2.43
C ASN A 39 -1.97 11.54 -3.55
N LEU A 40 -0.94 12.35 -3.31
CA LEU A 40 0.13 12.62 -4.27
C LEU A 40 1.13 11.46 -4.31
N ASP A 41 1.49 10.94 -3.13
CA ASP A 41 2.36 9.77 -3.03
C ASP A 41 1.97 8.85 -1.88
N LYS A 42 1.52 7.65 -2.24
CA LYS A 42 1.11 6.63 -1.27
C LYS A 42 2.30 5.93 -0.62
N ARG A 43 3.52 6.07 -1.16
CA ARG A 43 4.73 5.40 -0.65
C ARG A 43 5.19 5.96 0.69
N HIS A 44 4.88 7.23 0.94
CA HIS A 44 5.19 7.94 2.18
C HIS A 44 4.07 7.85 3.22
N SER A 45 3.03 7.05 2.95
CA SER A 45 1.96 6.84 3.91
C SER A 45 2.45 6.00 5.09
N HIS A 46 2.05 6.36 6.31
CA HIS A 46 2.30 5.52 7.48
C HIS A 46 1.57 4.17 7.38
N PHE A 47 0.37 4.18 6.81
CA PHE A 47 -0.44 2.99 6.57
C PHE A 47 -0.82 2.90 5.10
N ILE A 48 -0.77 1.68 4.55
CA ILE A 48 -1.16 1.39 3.17
C ILE A 48 -2.32 0.40 3.21
N THR A 49 -3.38 0.70 2.47
CA THR A 49 -4.54 -0.18 2.29
C THR A 49 -4.65 -0.58 0.83
N ILE A 50 -4.72 -1.89 0.57
CA ILE A 50 -4.89 -2.44 -0.78
C ILE A 50 -6.27 -3.10 -0.86
N LYS A 51 -7.06 -2.68 -1.86
CA LYS A 51 -8.25 -3.42 -2.30
C LYS A 51 -7.83 -4.32 -3.46
N ALA A 52 -7.90 -5.63 -3.24
CA ALA A 52 -7.54 -6.63 -4.21
C ALA A 52 -8.72 -7.59 -4.46
N ARG A 53 -8.86 -8.07 -5.69
CA ARG A 53 -9.87 -9.05 -6.09
C ARG A 53 -9.17 -10.28 -6.66
N LYS A 54 -9.55 -11.48 -6.20
CA LYS A 54 -9.02 -12.73 -6.74
C LYS A 54 -9.61 -12.98 -8.13
N ILE A 55 -8.76 -13.37 -9.08
CA ILE A 55 -9.19 -13.88 -10.38
C ILE A 55 -9.55 -15.37 -10.23
#